data_AF-A0A3S4NND3-F1
#
_entry.id   AF-A0A3S4NND3-F1
#
_cell.length_a   1.000
_cell.length_b   1.000
_cell.length_c   1.000
_cell.angle_alpha   90.00
_cell.angle_beta   90.00
_cell.angle_gamma   90.00
#
_symmetry.space_group_name_H-M   'P 1'
#
loop_
_entity.id
_entity.type
_entity.pdbx_description
1 polymer ?
#
loop_
_entity_poly.entity_id
_entity_poly.type
_entity_poly.pdbx_seq_one_letter_code
_entity_poly.pdbx_strand_id
1 'polypeptide(L)'
;MANRMILNETAWFGRGAVGALTDEVKRRGYQKALIVTDKTLVQCGVVAKVTDKMDAARLAWAIYDGVVPNPTITVVKEGSVYSRIAARIT
;
A
#
# COMPACT_ATOMS: atom_id res chain seq x y z
N MET A 1 0.76 26.63 27.40
CA MET A 1 0.44 26.16 26.03
C MET A 1 0.56 24.65 26.00
N ALA A 2 -0.41 23.95 25.42
CA ALA A 2 -0.32 22.51 25.22
C ALA A 2 0.40 22.21 23.90
N ASN A 3 1.28 21.20 23.89
CA ASN A 3 1.92 20.71 22.68
C ASN A 3 1.11 19.55 22.10
N ARG A 4 0.79 19.60 20.81
CA ARG A 4 0.06 18.54 20.12
C ARG A 4 1.03 17.55 19.48
N MET A 5 0.82 16.27 19.72
CA MET A 5 1.53 15.17 19.07
C MET A 5 0.55 14.36 18.21
N ILE A 6 0.93 14.07 16.97
CA ILE A 6 0.19 13.18 16.07
C ILE A 6 1.07 11.98 15.76
N LEU A 7 0.55 10.78 16.05
CA LEU A 7 1.24 9.51 15.88
C LEU A 7 0.33 8.51 15.18
N ASN A 8 0.91 7.43 14.67
CA ASN A 8 0.17 6.27 14.22
C ASN A 8 -0.51 5.59 15.41
N GLU A 9 -1.79 5.28 15.30
CA GLU A 9 -2.54 4.52 16.32
C GLU A 9 -2.04 3.06 16.43
N THR A 10 -1.59 2.49 15.31
CA THR A 10 -1.07 1.11 15.25
C THR A 10 0.21 1.10 14.41
N ALA A 11 1.28 0.51 14.95
CA ALA A 11 2.56 0.34 14.27
C ALA A 11 3.18 -1.02 14.65
N TRP A 12 3.80 -1.68 13.67
CA TRP A 12 4.46 -2.97 13.83
C TRP A 12 5.96 -2.81 13.57
N PHE A 13 6.80 -3.35 14.45
CA PHE A 13 8.26 -3.23 14.38
C PHE A 13 8.94 -4.60 14.38
N GLY A 14 10.14 -4.66 13.79
CA GLY A 14 10.96 -5.87 13.77
C GLY A 14 10.91 -6.65 12.45
N ARG A 15 11.84 -7.60 12.30
CA ARG A 15 11.91 -8.48 11.12
C ARG A 15 10.63 -9.33 11.06
N GLY A 16 9.97 -9.32 9.91
CA GLY A 16 8.73 -10.06 9.70
C GLY A 16 7.45 -9.29 10.03
N ALA A 17 7.54 -8.03 10.49
CA ALA A 17 6.38 -7.18 10.81
C ALA A 17 5.34 -7.07 9.67
N VAL A 18 5.78 -7.14 8.41
CA VAL A 18 4.90 -7.15 7.24
C VAL A 18 3.91 -8.33 7.23
N GLY A 19 4.17 -9.40 7.99
CA GLY A 19 3.24 -10.51 8.17
C GLY A 19 1.92 -10.10 8.83
N ALA A 20 1.90 -9.05 9.66
CA ALA A 20 0.70 -8.55 10.31
C ALA A 20 -0.26 -7.81 9.36
N LEU A 21 0.19 -7.45 8.15
CA LEU A 21 -0.57 -6.64 7.20
C LEU A 21 -1.91 -7.29 6.81
N THR A 22 -1.92 -8.59 6.52
CA THR A 22 -3.14 -9.26 6.05
C THR A 22 -4.22 -9.30 7.13
N ASP A 23 -3.83 -9.42 8.40
CA ASP A 23 -4.75 -9.45 9.52
C ASP A 23 -5.30 -8.05 9.82
N GLU A 24 -4.46 -7.02 9.71
CA GLU A 24 -4.91 -5.62 9.83
C GLU A 24 -5.93 -5.23 8.74
N VAL A 25 -5.71 -5.66 7.49
CA VAL A 25 -6.65 -5.41 6.38
C VAL A 25 -7.98 -6.10 6.66
N LYS A 26 -7.97 -7.37 7.10
CA LYS A 26 -9.18 -8.13 7.45
C LYS A 26 -9.92 -7.52 8.63
N ARG A 27 -9.20 -7.16 9.70
CA ARG A 27 -9.76 -6.53 10.91
C ARG A 27 -10.49 -5.22 10.59
N ARG A 28 -9.99 -4.46 9.61
CA ARG A 28 -10.57 -3.19 9.16
C ARG A 28 -11.66 -3.36 8.10
N GLY A 29 -11.88 -4.57 7.58
CA GLY A 29 -12.93 -4.88 6.60
C GLY A 29 -12.67 -4.38 5.19
N TYR A 30 -11.42 -4.07 4.84
CA TYR A 30 -11.09 -3.60 3.48
C TYR A 30 -11.13 -4.74 2.47
N GLN A 31 -11.57 -4.41 1.25
CA GLN A 31 -11.85 -5.39 0.20
C GLN A 31 -10.74 -5.47 -0.86
N LYS A 32 -10.18 -4.31 -1.24
CA LYS A 32 -9.19 -4.19 -2.31
C LYS A 32 -8.19 -3.08 -2.01
N ALA A 33 -6.90 -3.37 -2.14
CA ALA A 33 -5.85 -2.38 -1.98
C ALA A 33 -5.38 -1.80 -3.34
N LEU A 34 -4.95 -0.54 -3.33
CA LEU A 34 -4.05 -0.03 -4.35
C LEU A 34 -2.66 0.11 -3.72
N ILE A 35 -1.71 -0.68 -4.19
CA ILE A 35 -0.30 -0.59 -3.82
C ILE A 35 0.32 0.53 -4.66
N VAL A 36 0.87 1.53 -3.97
CA VAL A 36 1.55 2.68 -4.59
C VAL A 36 3.04 2.54 -4.31
N THR A 37 3.85 2.44 -5.36
CA THR A 37 5.28 2.14 -5.26
C THR A 37 6.04 2.69 -6.48
N ASP A 38 7.34 2.39 -6.58
CA ASP A 38 8.18 2.69 -7.73
C ASP A 38 8.61 1.41 -8.45
N LYS A 39 9.06 1.56 -9.70
CA LYS A 39 9.50 0.44 -10.54
C LYS A 39 10.70 -0.31 -9.96
N THR A 40 11.58 0.37 -9.23
CA THR A 40 12.79 -0.23 -8.67
C THR A 40 12.42 -1.26 -7.60
N LEU A 41 11.49 -0.92 -6.70
CA LEU A 41 11.01 -1.83 -5.66
C LEU A 41 10.26 -3.04 -6.22
N VAL A 42 9.53 -2.85 -7.33
CA VAL A 42 8.92 -3.96 -8.08
C VAL A 42 10.01 -4.87 -8.65
N GLN A 43 10.99 -4.30 -9.37
CA GLN A 43 12.09 -5.05 -10.00
C GLN A 43 12.97 -5.79 -8.98
N CYS A 44 13.19 -5.21 -7.80
CA CYS A 44 13.94 -5.84 -6.72
C CYS A 44 13.14 -6.91 -5.95
N GLY A 45 11.88 -7.18 -6.33
CA GLY A 45 11.03 -8.18 -5.67
C GLY A 45 10.61 -7.80 -4.25
N VAL A 46 10.73 -6.52 -3.87
CA VAL A 46 10.29 -6.06 -2.54
C VAL A 46 8.77 -6.07 -2.46
N VAL A 47 8.10 -5.64 -3.53
CA VAL A 47 6.64 -5.61 -3.63
C VAL A 47 6.06 -7.03 -3.57
N ALA A 48 6.73 -8.01 -4.18
CA ALA A 48 6.34 -9.42 -4.14
C ALA A 48 6.18 -9.94 -2.70
N LYS A 49 7.07 -9.54 -1.78
CA LYS A 49 6.98 -9.92 -0.36
C LYS A 49 5.67 -9.51 0.33
N VAL A 50 4.98 -8.50 -0.23
CA VAL A 50 3.66 -8.03 0.23
C VAL A 50 2.57 -8.73 -0.58
N THR A 51 2.62 -8.67 -1.91
CA THR A 51 1.55 -9.22 -2.77
C THR A 51 1.39 -10.73 -2.59
N ASP A 52 2.48 -11.48 -2.43
CA ASP A 52 2.41 -12.93 -2.21
C ASP A 52 1.63 -13.27 -0.93
N LYS A 53 1.75 -12.44 0.11
CA LYS A 53 0.98 -12.59 1.36
C LYS A 53 -0.49 -12.22 1.16
N MET A 54 -0.74 -11.16 0.39
CA MET A 54 -2.10 -10.75 0.06
C MET A 54 -2.82 -11.81 -0.79
N ASP A 55 -2.14 -12.40 -1.77
CA ASP A 55 -2.65 -13.47 -2.62
C ASP A 55 -2.94 -14.73 -1.80
N ALA A 56 -2.00 -15.14 -0.93
CA ALA A 56 -2.21 -16.25 0.00
C ALA A 56 -3.41 -16.01 0.95
N ALA A 57 -3.63 -14.75 1.35
CA ALA A 57 -4.76 -14.34 2.17
C ALA A 57 -6.05 -14.03 1.38
N ARG A 58 -6.03 -14.16 0.04
CA ARG A 58 -7.11 -13.82 -0.89
C ARG A 58 -7.60 -12.36 -0.78
N LEU A 59 -6.68 -11.43 -0.56
CA LEU A 59 -6.96 -10.00 -0.52
C LEU A 59 -6.67 -9.39 -1.89
N ALA A 60 -7.68 -8.80 -2.52
CA ALA A 60 -7.53 -8.20 -3.85
C ALA A 60 -6.60 -6.98 -3.80
N TRP A 61 -5.80 -6.80 -4.85
CA TRP A 61 -4.94 -5.63 -4.97
C TRP A 61 -4.76 -5.20 -6.43
N ALA A 62 -4.33 -3.96 -6.61
CA ALA A 62 -3.81 -3.40 -7.86
C ALA A 62 -2.50 -2.66 -7.55
N ILE A 63 -1.64 -2.45 -8.55
CA ILE A 63 -0.38 -1.71 -8.39
C ILE A 63 -0.38 -0.46 -9.27
N TYR A 64 0.11 0.64 -8.70
CA TYR A 64 0.62 1.80 -9.41
C TYR A 64 2.11 1.96 -9.06
N ASP A 65 2.99 1.75 -10.03
CA ASP A 65 4.45 1.76 -9.88
C ASP A 65 5.13 3.00 -10.50
N GLY A 66 4.34 4.02 -10.85
CA GLY A 66 4.80 5.25 -11.50
C GLY A 66 5.43 6.28 -10.57
N VAL A 67 5.66 5.96 -9.29
CA VAL A 67 6.29 6.91 -8.36
C VAL A 67 7.76 7.13 -8.72
N VAL A 68 8.18 8.39 -8.69
CA VAL A 68 9.57 8.80 -8.90
C VAL A 68 10.09 9.55 -7.66
N PRO A 69 11.42 9.60 -7.44
CA PRO A 69 12.00 10.41 -6.37
C PRO A 69 11.53 11.86 -6.45
N ASN A 70 11.14 12.46 -5.32
CA ASN A 70 10.48 13.78 -5.25
C ASN A 70 9.23 13.85 -6.14
N PRO A 71 8.13 13.18 -5.74
CA PRO A 71 6.96 13.01 -6.60
C PRO A 71 6.33 14.34 -6.99
N THR A 72 6.02 14.48 -8.28
CA THR A 72 5.36 15.68 -8.82
C THR A 72 3.85 15.62 -8.66
N ILE A 73 3.16 16.76 -8.86
CA ILE A 73 1.69 16.81 -8.91
C ILE A 73 1.14 15.87 -9.99
N THR A 74 1.84 15.70 -11.11
CA THR A 74 1.44 14.80 -12.20
C THR A 74 1.36 13.35 -11.71
N VAL A 75 2.39 12.88 -10.98
CA VAL A 75 2.41 11.53 -10.38
C VAL A 75 1.23 11.32 -9.43
N VAL A 76 0.86 12.34 -8.66
CA VAL A 76 -0.31 12.29 -7.76
C VAL A 76 -1.62 12.20 -8.55
N LYS A 77 -1.75 13.00 -9.61
CA LYS A 77 -2.94 12.98 -10.48
C LYS A 77 -3.11 11.63 -11.15
N GLU A 78 -2.02 11.04 -11.66
CA GLU A 78 -2.01 9.70 -12.24
C GLU A 78 -2.41 8.64 -11.21
N GLY A 79 -1.77 8.60 -10.05
CA GLY A 79 -2.12 7.66 -8.98
C GLY A 79 -3.58 7.78 -8.52
N SER A 80 -4.13 9.01 -8.49
CA SER A 80 -5.54 9.26 -8.19
C SER A 80 -6.49 8.69 -9.25
N VAL A 81 -6.11 8.77 -10.53
CA VAL A 81 -6.86 8.13 -11.62
C VAL A 81 -6.81 6.61 -11.49
N TYR A 82 -5.63 6.04 -11.26
CA TYR A 82 -5.47 4.60 -11.02
C TYR A 82 -6.32 4.09 -9.87
N SER A 83 -6.39 4.83 -8.75
CA SER A 83 -7.25 4.50 -7.61
C SER A 83 -8.73 4.39 -8.00
N ARG A 84 -9.24 5.34 -8.79
CA ARG A 84 -10.63 5.31 -9.27
C ARG A 84 -10.90 4.15 -10.24
N ILE A 85 -9.94 3.85 -11.12
CA ILE A 85 -10.06 2.74 -12.08
C ILE A 85 -10.03 1.40 -11.32
N ALA A 86 -9.05 1.23 -10.42
CA ALA A 86 -8.90 0.02 -9.62
C ALA A 86 -10.15 -0.27 -8.77
N ALA A 87 -10.83 0.75 -8.26
CA ALA A 87 -12.08 0.61 -7.53
C ALA A 87 -13.26 0.14 -8.41
N ARG A 88 -13.25 0.43 -9.72
CA ARG A 88 -14.35 0.12 -10.65
C ARG A 88 -14.25 -1.26 -11.31
N ILE A 89 -13.05 -1.86 -11.38
CA ILE A 89 -12.82 -3.18 -12.01
C ILE A 89 -12.95 -4.29 -10.96
N THR A 90 -14.09 -4.37 -10.27
CA THR A 90 -14.37 -5.44 -9.31
C THR A 90 -15.83 -5.82 -9.38
#